data_AF-A0A9Q4GK52-F1
#
_entry.id   AF-A0A9Q4GK52-F1
#
_cell.length_a   1.000
_cell.length_b   1.000
_cell.length_c   1.000
_cell.angle_alpha   90.00
_cell.angle_beta   90.00
_cell.angle_gamma   90.00
#
_symmetry.space_group_name_H-M   'P 1'
#
loop_
_entity.id
_entity.type
_entity.pdbx_description
1 polymer ?
#
loop_
_entity_poly.entity_id
_entity_poly.type
_entity_poly.pdbx_seq_one_letter_code
_entity_poly.pdbx_strand_id
1 'polypeptide(L)'
;MIDCVEVQRALSARLDGEPAGIDDDVVDAHVAACGECRAFLDSAAALNRQLKLSTASESGPMVPPDLSASILAGIEPEMRRRAATRAFGLALSRVALVGLGVAYVIWAIVLLGSSAAVSAPPADPLIDTSVTAGLFVDAAAVRLALGVGLFFAAWRPRNAAGMLPVYGALWAFSFGFATREVVLGYASASDVFGLVLLLVSTLVLLWTWLSGFGLAAMGRAWRAVTAQPD
;
A
#
# COMPACT_ATOMS: atom_id res chain seq x y z
N MET A 1 13.60 -5.93 -54.30
CA MET A 1 13.01 -4.72 -54.91
C MET A 1 12.28 -4.04 -53.76
N ILE A 2 12.86 -2.97 -53.22
CA ILE A 2 12.29 -2.28 -52.05
C ILE A 2 11.13 -1.42 -52.55
N ASP A 3 10.01 -1.46 -51.83
CA ASP A 3 8.81 -0.69 -52.17
C ASP A 3 8.98 0.78 -51.76
N CYS A 4 8.44 1.70 -52.57
CA CYS A 4 8.45 3.14 -52.30
C CYS A 4 7.82 3.46 -50.93
N VAL A 5 6.81 2.69 -50.50
CA VAL A 5 6.15 2.86 -49.19
C VAL A 5 7.12 2.58 -48.03
N GLU A 6 7.99 1.59 -48.18
CA GLU A 6 8.97 1.21 -47.16
C GLU A 6 10.05 2.29 -47.01
N VAL A 7 10.52 2.83 -48.13
CA VAL A 7 11.48 3.94 -48.18
C VAL A 7 10.88 5.23 -47.59
N GLN A 8 9.62 5.54 -47.87
CA GLN A 8 8.95 6.72 -47.28
C GLN A 8 8.79 6.60 -45.76
N ARG A 9 8.50 5.40 -45.24
CA ARG A 9 8.43 5.15 -43.79
C ARG A 9 9.80 5.32 -43.12
N ALA A 10 10.84 4.73 -43.71
CA ALA A 10 12.21 4.90 -43.24
C ALA A 10 12.64 6.38 -43.23
N LEU A 11 12.26 7.13 -44.28
CA LEU A 11 12.54 8.56 -44.38
C LEU A 11 11.79 9.40 -43.32
N SER A 12 10.54 9.05 -43.02
CA SER A 12 9.78 9.69 -41.95
C SER A 12 10.39 9.42 -40.58
N ALA A 13 10.73 8.16 -40.28
CA ALA A 13 11.38 7.79 -39.02
C ALA A 13 12.70 8.56 -38.82
N ARG A 14 13.50 8.69 -39.88
CA ARG A 14 14.74 9.49 -39.87
C ARG A 14 14.49 10.97 -39.60
N LEU A 15 13.40 11.55 -40.10
CA LEU A 15 13.04 12.95 -39.83
C LEU A 15 12.60 13.17 -38.37
N ASP A 16 11.98 12.16 -37.74
CA ASP A 16 11.53 12.19 -36.34
C ASP A 16 12.61 11.75 -35.34
N GLY A 17 13.77 11.30 -35.82
CA GLY A 17 14.88 10.80 -34.98
C GLY A 17 14.66 9.38 -34.44
N GLU A 18 13.71 8.65 -35.01
CA GLU A 18 13.39 7.26 -34.71
C GLU A 18 14.21 6.29 -35.60
N PRO A 19 14.42 5.04 -35.16
CA PRO A 19 15.18 4.07 -35.95
C PRO A 19 14.44 3.70 -37.26
N ALA A 20 15.10 3.93 -38.40
CA ALA A 20 14.51 3.76 -39.73
C ALA A 20 14.30 2.30 -40.18
N GLY A 21 14.90 1.32 -39.49
CA GLY A 21 14.76 -0.12 -39.77
C GLY A 21 15.41 -0.62 -41.07
N ILE A 22 15.86 0.28 -41.94
CA ILE A 22 16.57 0.03 -43.20
C ILE A 22 17.86 0.84 -43.16
N ASP A 23 18.91 0.33 -43.80
CA ASP A 23 20.19 1.02 -43.93
C ASP A 23 20.03 2.34 -44.70
N ASP A 24 20.60 3.43 -44.18
CA ASP A 24 20.51 4.77 -44.75
C ASP A 24 21.10 4.83 -46.17
N ASP A 25 22.14 4.02 -46.46
CA ASP A 25 22.76 3.95 -47.78
C ASP A 25 21.78 3.41 -48.85
N VAL A 26 20.89 2.52 -48.44
CA VAL A 26 19.87 1.90 -49.31
C VAL A 26 18.72 2.87 -49.57
N VAL A 27 18.32 3.64 -48.55
CA VAL A 27 17.31 4.70 -48.66
C VAL A 27 17.80 5.81 -49.59
N ASP A 28 19.04 6.27 -49.42
CA ASP A 28 19.62 7.33 -50.23
C ASP A 28 19.80 6.91 -51.71
N ALA A 29 20.21 5.66 -51.96
CA ALA A 29 20.30 5.11 -53.31
C ALA A 29 18.92 5.05 -54.02
N HIS A 30 17.86 4.70 -53.29
CA HIS A 30 16.51 4.66 -53.83
C HIS A 30 15.96 6.07 -54.11
N VAL A 31 16.18 7.03 -53.21
CA VAL A 31 15.77 8.44 -53.41
C VAL A 31 16.51 9.08 -54.60
N ALA A 32 17.75 8.66 -54.89
CA ALA A 32 18.49 9.10 -56.08
C ALA A 32 17.90 8.56 -57.40
N ALA A 33 17.29 7.37 -57.38
CA ALA A 33 16.70 6.74 -58.57
C ALA A 33 15.20 7.02 -58.77
N CYS A 34 14.45 7.30 -57.69
CA CYS A 34 12.99 7.42 -57.71
C CYS A 34 12.51 8.88 -57.58
N GLY A 35 11.75 9.35 -58.56
CA GLY A 35 11.18 10.71 -58.55
C GLY A 35 10.11 10.94 -57.48
N GLU A 36 9.33 9.92 -57.15
CA GLU A 36 8.26 10.00 -56.14
C GLU A 36 8.81 10.17 -54.72
N CYS A 37 9.84 9.40 -54.37
CA CYS A 37 10.48 9.51 -53.04
C CYS A 37 11.23 10.85 -52.88
N ARG A 38 11.75 11.42 -53.98
CA ARG A 38 12.35 12.77 -53.97
C ARG A 38 11.31 13.85 -53.74
N ALA A 39 10.16 13.76 -54.41
CA ALA A 39 9.04 14.68 -54.20
C ALA A 39 8.54 14.64 -52.75
N PHE A 40 8.46 13.44 -52.16
CA PHE A 40 8.10 13.26 -50.75
C PHE A 40 9.10 13.95 -49.80
N LEU A 41 10.41 13.76 -50.00
CA LEU A 41 11.45 14.45 -49.23
C LEU A 41 11.32 15.98 -49.33
N ASP A 42 11.12 16.50 -50.54
CA ASP A 42 11.00 17.94 -50.78
C ASP A 42 9.75 18.53 -50.11
N SER A 43 8.62 17.82 -50.16
CA SER A 43 7.39 18.19 -49.44
C SER A 43 7.59 18.20 -47.92
N ALA A 44 8.25 17.17 -47.36
CA ALA A 44 8.55 17.11 -45.93
C ALA A 44 9.49 18.25 -45.49
N ALA A 45 10.52 18.54 -46.29
CA ALA A 45 11.43 19.66 -46.04
C ALA A 45 10.72 21.03 -46.15
N ALA A 46 9.79 21.19 -47.08
CA ALA A 46 8.98 22.40 -47.21
C ALA A 46 8.05 22.60 -46.01
N LEU A 47 7.38 21.55 -45.53
CA LEU A 47 6.53 21.59 -44.34
C LEU A 47 7.34 21.95 -43.08
N ASN A 48 8.52 21.34 -42.90
CA ASN A 48 9.40 21.66 -41.77
C ASN A 48 9.85 23.13 -41.80
N ARG A 49 10.15 23.68 -43.00
CA ARG A 49 10.44 25.11 -43.15
C ARG A 49 9.25 26.00 -42.79
N GLN A 50 8.03 25.64 -43.21
CA GLN A 50 6.81 26.37 -42.87
C GLN A 50 6.56 26.35 -41.36
N LEU A 51 6.64 25.19 -40.71
CA LEU A 51 6.48 25.06 -39.26
C LEU A 51 7.50 25.90 -38.49
N LYS A 52 8.78 25.86 -38.90
CA LYS A 52 9.84 26.68 -38.28
C LYS A 52 9.60 28.19 -38.44
N LEU A 53 9.08 28.63 -39.58
CA LEU A 53 8.74 30.03 -39.83
C LEU A 53 7.49 30.47 -39.04
N SER A 54 6.46 29.62 -38.95
CA SER A 54 5.28 29.86 -38.14
C SER A 54 5.62 29.99 -36.65
N THR A 55 6.54 29.15 -36.15
CA THR A 55 7.02 29.26 -34.76
C THR A 55 7.88 30.50 -34.49
N ALA A 56 8.49 31.09 -35.53
CA ALA A 56 9.35 32.26 -35.41
C ALA A 56 8.62 33.59 -35.62
N SER A 57 7.45 33.58 -36.29
CA SER A 57 6.78 34.81 -36.74
C SER A 57 5.88 35.47 -35.68
N GLU A 58 5.64 34.87 -34.51
CA GLU A 58 4.66 35.39 -33.54
C GLU A 58 5.21 35.67 -32.12
N SER A 59 6.48 35.41 -31.82
CA SER A 59 7.02 35.72 -30.49
C SER A 59 8.54 35.82 -30.50
N GLY A 60 9.08 36.80 -29.76
CA GLY A 60 10.51 36.87 -29.43
C GLY A 60 11.01 35.61 -28.72
N PRO A 61 12.32 35.52 -28.35
CA PRO A 61 12.98 34.27 -27.97
C PRO A 61 12.09 33.36 -27.11
N MET A 62 11.60 32.29 -27.74
CA MET A 62 10.56 31.42 -27.20
C MET A 62 11.15 30.49 -26.14
N VAL A 63 11.58 31.07 -25.02
CA VAL A 63 11.70 30.32 -23.77
C VAL A 63 10.26 30.22 -23.24
N PRO A 64 9.63 29.03 -23.27
CA PRO A 64 8.32 28.89 -22.66
C PRO A 64 8.41 29.37 -21.20
N PRO A 65 7.47 30.22 -20.73
CA PRO A 65 7.51 30.71 -19.36
C PRO A 65 7.54 29.51 -18.42
N ASP A 66 8.38 29.57 -17.40
CA ASP A 66 8.50 28.49 -16.43
C ASP A 66 7.20 28.37 -15.62
N LEU A 67 6.32 27.48 -16.08
CA LEU A 67 5.04 27.17 -15.46
C LEU A 67 5.17 26.10 -14.37
N SER A 68 6.38 25.61 -14.07
CA SER A 68 6.57 24.61 -13.03
C SER A 68 6.07 25.10 -11.67
N ALA A 69 6.31 26.37 -11.34
CA ALA A 69 5.83 26.99 -10.11
C ALA A 69 4.29 27.11 -10.05
N SER A 70 3.62 27.41 -11.17
CA SER A 70 2.15 27.54 -11.20
C SER A 70 1.44 26.18 -11.18
N ILE A 71 2.02 25.17 -11.84
CA ILE A 71 1.56 23.79 -11.81
C ILE A 71 1.73 23.21 -10.39
N LEU A 72 2.90 23.43 -9.75
CA LEU A 72 3.14 23.02 -8.36
C LEU A 72 2.16 23.72 -7.40
N ALA A 73 1.93 25.02 -7.55
CA ALA A 73 0.99 25.77 -6.72
C ALA A 73 -0.46 25.26 -6.82
N GLY A 74 -0.88 24.77 -7.99
CA GLY A 74 -2.20 24.16 -8.17
C GLY A 74 -2.34 22.77 -7.51
N ILE A 75 -1.24 22.01 -7.44
CA ILE A 75 -1.23 20.62 -6.93
C ILE A 75 -0.94 20.56 -5.41
N GLU A 76 -0.16 21.51 -4.88
CA GLU A 76 0.20 21.64 -3.46
C GLU A 76 -1.00 21.55 -2.49
N PRO A 77 -2.15 22.24 -2.70
CA PRO A 77 -3.28 22.20 -1.76
C PRO A 77 -3.97 20.83 -1.74
N GLU A 78 -4.11 20.16 -2.89
CA GLU A 78 -4.70 18.83 -2.95
C GLU A 78 -3.79 17.77 -2.33
N MET A 79 -2.48 17.86 -2.60
CA MET A 79 -1.49 16.97 -1.99
C MET A 79 -1.37 17.19 -0.48
N ARG A 80 -1.39 18.45 -0.01
CA ARG A 80 -1.44 18.76 1.42
C ARG A 80 -2.70 18.23 2.09
N ARG A 81 -3.88 18.37 1.48
CA ARG A 81 -5.13 17.80 2.03
C ARG A 81 -5.05 16.28 2.14
N ARG A 82 -4.57 15.59 1.10
CA ARG A 82 -4.37 14.12 1.12
C ARG A 82 -3.30 13.69 2.12
N ALA A 83 -2.23 14.48 2.29
CA ALA A 83 -1.19 14.21 3.27
C ALA A 83 -1.70 14.43 4.71
N ALA A 84 -2.47 15.49 4.94
CA ALA A 84 -3.05 15.82 6.24
C ALA A 84 -4.07 14.78 6.70
N THR A 85 -4.96 14.32 5.82
CA THR A 85 -5.94 13.26 6.17
C THR A 85 -5.24 11.93 6.48
N ARG A 86 -4.18 11.58 5.75
CA ARG A 86 -3.34 10.41 6.05
C ARG A 86 -2.61 10.56 7.37
N ALA A 87 -2.01 11.73 7.63
CA ALA A 87 -1.32 12.01 8.89
C ALA A 87 -2.28 11.95 10.09
N PHE A 88 -3.49 12.50 9.94
CA PHE A 88 -4.54 12.43 10.95
C PHE A 88 -5.01 10.99 11.19
N GLY A 89 -5.22 10.19 10.14
CA GLY A 89 -5.58 8.78 10.27
C GLY A 89 -4.49 7.94 10.96
N LEU A 90 -3.22 8.23 10.68
CA LEU A 90 -2.09 7.60 11.37
C LEU A 90 -1.97 8.03 12.84
N ALA A 91 -2.22 9.30 13.14
CA ALA A 91 -2.23 9.80 14.52
C ALA A 91 -3.37 9.16 15.33
N LEU A 92 -4.58 9.15 14.78
CA LEU A 92 -5.75 8.55 15.42
C LEU A 92 -5.55 7.04 15.66
N SER A 93 -5.00 6.34 14.67
CA SER A 93 -4.74 4.92 14.81
C SER A 93 -3.65 4.59 15.84
N ARG A 94 -2.61 5.43 15.98
CA ARG A 94 -1.65 5.30 17.09
C ARG A 94 -2.32 5.42 18.45
N VAL A 95 -3.18 6.43 18.63
CA VAL A 95 -3.93 6.62 19.87
C VAL A 95 -4.82 5.40 20.15
N ALA A 96 -5.51 4.88 19.13
CA ALA A 96 -6.33 3.68 19.25
C ALA A 96 -5.50 2.44 19.65
N LEU A 97 -4.35 2.21 19.00
CA LEU A 97 -3.46 1.08 19.33
C LEU A 97 -2.92 1.17 20.76
N VAL A 98 -2.53 2.37 21.21
CA VAL A 98 -2.09 2.59 22.60
C VAL A 98 -3.23 2.33 23.58
N GLY A 99 -4.42 2.86 23.31
CA GLY A 99 -5.61 2.65 24.14
C GLY A 99 -5.98 1.17 24.26
N LEU A 100 -5.98 0.43 23.15
CA LEU A 100 -6.21 -1.01 23.12
C LEU A 100 -5.10 -1.78 23.87
N GLY A 101 -3.84 -1.41 23.68
CA GLY A 101 -2.71 -2.00 24.41
C GLY A 101 -2.87 -1.83 25.93
N VAL A 102 -3.27 -0.63 26.38
CA VAL A 102 -3.57 -0.36 27.79
C VAL A 102 -4.74 -1.21 28.29
N ALA A 103 -5.81 -1.37 27.50
CA ALA A 103 -6.94 -2.22 27.86
C ALA A 103 -6.51 -3.69 28.07
N TYR A 104 -5.64 -4.23 27.21
CA TYR A 104 -5.07 -5.58 27.38
C TYR A 104 -4.22 -5.70 28.65
N VAL A 105 -3.39 -4.70 28.95
CA VAL A 105 -2.56 -4.68 30.17
C VAL A 105 -3.43 -4.66 31.42
N ILE A 106 -4.43 -3.76 31.47
CA ILE A 106 -5.38 -3.69 32.58
C ILE A 106 -6.07 -5.05 32.76
N TRP A 107 -6.52 -5.65 31.66
CA TRP A 107 -7.20 -6.93 31.74
C TRP A 107 -6.27 -8.06 32.20
N ALA A 108 -5.01 -8.08 31.76
CA ALA A 108 -4.03 -9.04 32.26
C ALA A 108 -3.77 -8.89 33.77
N ILE A 109 -3.71 -7.66 34.28
CA ILE A 109 -3.57 -7.40 35.72
C ILE A 109 -4.78 -7.92 36.49
N VAL A 110 -6.00 -7.71 35.97
CA VAL A 110 -7.23 -8.26 36.56
C VAL A 110 -7.17 -9.79 36.60
N LEU A 111 -6.69 -10.45 35.54
CA LEU A 111 -6.53 -11.90 35.51
C LEU A 111 -5.51 -12.41 36.55
N LEU A 112 -4.38 -11.72 36.71
CA LEU A 112 -3.40 -12.05 37.76
C LEU A 112 -3.97 -11.84 39.17
N GLY A 113 -4.81 -10.82 39.36
CA GLY A 113 -5.54 -10.65 40.62
C GLY A 113 -6.49 -11.83 40.90
N SER A 114 -7.20 -12.31 39.87
CA SER A 114 -8.06 -13.49 40.02
C SER A 114 -7.29 -14.79 40.26
N SER A 115 -6.09 -14.97 39.69
CA SER A 115 -5.28 -16.16 39.96
C SER A 115 -4.82 -16.22 41.41
N ALA A 116 -4.45 -15.08 42.00
CA ALA A 116 -4.09 -14.98 43.41
C ALA A 116 -5.27 -15.32 44.34
N ALA A 117 -6.50 -14.92 43.98
CA ALA A 117 -7.70 -15.26 44.74
C ALA A 117 -8.02 -16.76 44.71
N VAL A 118 -7.79 -17.44 43.58
CA VAL A 118 -8.01 -18.89 43.42
C VAL A 118 -6.87 -19.72 44.06
N SER A 119 -5.68 -19.14 44.18
CA SER A 119 -4.51 -19.76 44.83
C SER A 119 -4.53 -19.67 46.36
N ALA A 120 -5.48 -18.95 46.95
CA ALA A 120 -5.65 -18.91 48.39
C ALA A 120 -5.94 -20.32 48.94
N PRO A 121 -5.40 -20.71 50.11
CA PRO A 121 -5.53 -22.07 50.63
C PRO A 121 -7.01 -22.45 50.73
N PRO A 122 -7.46 -23.49 50.00
CA PRO A 122 -8.86 -23.91 50.03
C PRO A 122 -9.23 -24.44 51.42
N ALA A 123 -10.50 -24.32 51.79
CA ALA A 123 -11.02 -24.89 53.03
C ALA A 123 -10.96 -26.44 53.06
N ASP A 124 -10.85 -27.06 51.88
CA ASP A 124 -10.68 -28.51 51.71
C ASP A 124 -9.34 -28.80 51.00
N PRO A 125 -8.37 -29.46 51.67
CA PRO A 125 -7.07 -29.79 51.09
C PRO A 125 -7.13 -30.84 49.98
N LEU A 126 -8.28 -31.47 49.71
CA LEU A 126 -8.45 -32.40 48.58
C LEU A 126 -8.65 -31.68 47.23
N ILE A 127 -8.96 -30.38 47.23
CA ILE A 127 -9.22 -29.62 45.99
C ILE A 127 -7.92 -28.95 45.53
N ASP A 128 -7.32 -29.48 44.47
CA ASP A 128 -6.16 -28.86 43.83
C ASP A 128 -6.59 -27.70 42.91
N THR A 129 -6.35 -26.46 43.36
CA THR A 129 -6.62 -25.23 42.60
C THR A 129 -5.40 -24.70 41.83
N SER A 130 -4.27 -25.41 41.86
CA SER A 130 -3.03 -24.95 41.21
C SER A 130 -3.15 -24.89 39.69
N VAL A 131 -3.85 -25.86 39.09
CA VAL A 131 -4.07 -25.94 37.64
C VAL A 131 -4.91 -24.76 37.15
N THR A 132 -6.00 -24.43 37.86
CA THR A 132 -6.88 -23.32 37.48
C THR A 132 -6.17 -21.97 37.65
N ALA A 133 -5.39 -21.80 38.71
CA ALA A 133 -4.53 -20.63 38.88
C ALA A 133 -3.51 -20.47 37.76
N GLY A 134 -2.89 -21.58 37.31
CA GLY A 134 -1.98 -21.60 36.17
C GLY A 134 -2.63 -21.10 34.87
N LEU A 135 -3.86 -21.55 34.58
CA LEU A 135 -4.61 -21.11 33.40
C LEU A 135 -4.86 -19.60 33.37
N PHE A 136 -5.13 -18.98 34.53
CA PHE A 136 -5.28 -17.53 34.62
C PHE A 136 -3.96 -16.79 34.35
N VAL A 137 -2.83 -17.33 34.81
CA VAL A 137 -1.50 -16.77 34.57
C VAL A 137 -1.14 -16.86 33.08
N ASP A 138 -1.37 -18.01 32.45
CA ASP A 138 -1.14 -18.19 31.01
C ASP A 138 -2.01 -17.26 30.18
N ALA A 139 -3.30 -17.14 30.55
CA ALA A 139 -4.23 -16.23 29.92
C ALA A 139 -3.81 -14.75 30.09
N ALA A 140 -3.24 -14.37 31.24
CA ALA A 140 -2.68 -13.04 31.47
C ALA A 140 -1.42 -12.79 30.63
N ALA A 141 -0.54 -13.78 30.51
CA ALA A 141 0.67 -13.70 29.69
C ALA A 141 0.34 -13.45 28.22
N VAL A 142 -0.65 -14.16 27.68
CA VAL A 142 -1.15 -13.94 26.30
C VAL A 142 -1.67 -12.50 26.13
N ARG A 143 -2.47 -11.99 27.07
CA ARG A 143 -3.00 -10.61 27.02
C ARG A 143 -1.89 -9.56 27.08
N LEU A 144 -0.88 -9.76 27.92
CA LEU A 144 0.29 -8.89 27.97
C LEU A 144 1.07 -8.92 26.64
N ALA A 145 1.30 -10.11 26.07
CA ALA A 145 1.98 -10.24 24.79
C ALA A 145 1.25 -9.50 23.67
N LEU A 146 -0.08 -9.59 23.63
CA LEU A 146 -0.91 -8.81 22.72
C LEU A 146 -0.73 -7.30 22.98
N GLY A 147 -0.88 -6.85 24.23
CA GLY A 147 -0.67 -5.44 24.59
C GLY A 147 0.68 -4.88 24.13
N VAL A 148 1.77 -5.63 24.37
CA VAL A 148 3.12 -5.26 23.90
C VAL A 148 3.19 -5.21 22.38
N GLY A 149 2.59 -6.17 21.68
CA GLY A 149 2.49 -6.17 20.22
C GLY A 149 1.80 -4.92 19.66
N LEU A 150 0.73 -4.45 20.31
CA LEU A 150 0.03 -3.21 19.91
C LEU A 150 0.87 -1.96 20.20
N PHE A 151 1.57 -1.88 21.33
CA PHE A 151 2.49 -0.78 21.61
C PHE A 151 3.63 -0.73 20.59
N PHE A 152 4.16 -1.90 20.21
CA PHE A 152 5.19 -2.00 19.19
C PHE A 152 4.69 -1.56 17.81
N ALA A 153 3.47 -1.94 17.43
CA ALA A 153 2.81 -1.46 16.23
C ALA A 153 2.53 0.07 16.28
N ALA A 154 2.19 0.62 17.44
CA ALA A 154 1.97 2.05 17.63
C ALA A 154 3.25 2.87 17.45
N TRP A 155 4.39 2.39 17.99
CA TRP A 155 5.70 3.03 17.81
C TRP A 155 6.06 3.08 16.33
N ARG A 156 6.00 1.92 15.65
CA ARG A 156 6.40 1.79 14.25
C ARG A 156 5.28 1.16 13.43
N PRO A 157 4.38 1.96 12.82
CA PRO A 157 3.19 1.45 12.11
C PRO A 157 3.52 0.57 10.90
N ARG A 158 4.76 0.61 10.39
CA ARG A 158 5.26 -0.36 9.40
C ARG A 158 5.15 -1.81 9.87
N ASN A 159 5.19 -2.05 11.18
CA ASN A 159 5.16 -3.39 11.76
C ASN A 159 3.74 -3.97 11.85
N ALA A 160 2.69 -3.15 11.62
CA ALA A 160 1.31 -3.61 11.65
C ALA A 160 1.03 -4.73 10.63
N ALA A 161 1.71 -4.70 9.48
CA ALA A 161 1.62 -5.75 8.46
C ALA A 161 1.99 -7.13 9.00
N GLY A 162 3.03 -7.21 9.84
CA GLY A 162 3.52 -8.47 10.40
C GLY A 162 2.66 -9.00 11.56
N MET A 163 1.95 -8.11 12.26
CA MET A 163 1.10 -8.48 13.40
C MET A 163 -0.32 -8.90 12.96
N LEU A 164 -0.78 -8.42 11.80
CA LEU A 164 -2.11 -8.71 11.26
C LEU A 164 -2.44 -10.21 11.16
N PRO A 165 -1.57 -11.09 10.63
CA PRO A 165 -1.86 -12.52 10.57
C PRO A 165 -2.02 -13.15 11.95
N VAL A 166 -1.22 -12.72 12.94
CA VAL A 166 -1.28 -13.26 14.31
C VAL A 166 -2.60 -12.88 14.97
N TYR A 167 -2.96 -11.59 14.94
CA TYR A 167 -4.23 -11.10 15.51
C TYR A 167 -5.45 -11.65 14.79
N GLY A 168 -5.40 -11.68 13.45
CA GLY A 168 -6.48 -12.19 12.62
C GLY A 168 -6.72 -13.69 12.82
N ALA A 169 -5.64 -14.49 12.86
CA ALA A 169 -5.76 -15.92 13.16
C ALA A 169 -6.30 -16.14 14.58
N LEU A 170 -5.76 -15.44 15.57
CA LEU A 170 -6.24 -15.54 16.95
C LEU A 170 -7.73 -15.19 17.04
N TRP A 171 -8.18 -14.14 16.35
CA TRP A 171 -9.58 -13.76 16.32
C TRP A 171 -10.45 -14.84 15.66
N ALA A 172 -10.04 -15.35 14.50
CA ALA A 172 -10.80 -16.35 13.77
C ALA A 172 -10.98 -17.65 14.57
N PHE A 173 -9.91 -18.16 15.19
CA PHE A 173 -10.01 -19.34 16.06
C PHE A 173 -10.83 -19.06 17.32
N SER A 174 -10.61 -17.91 17.97
CA SER A 174 -11.38 -17.52 19.16
C SER A 174 -12.87 -17.40 18.85
N PHE A 175 -13.23 -16.87 17.68
CA PHE A 175 -14.61 -16.79 17.22
C PHE A 175 -15.24 -18.17 17.02
N GLY A 176 -14.48 -19.10 16.42
CA GLY A 176 -14.89 -20.51 16.28
C GLY A 176 -15.16 -21.16 17.63
N PHE A 177 -14.27 -20.99 18.60
CA PHE A 177 -14.46 -21.52 19.96
C PHE A 177 -15.62 -20.82 20.69
N ALA A 178 -15.76 -19.51 20.56
CA ALA A 178 -16.88 -18.77 21.14
C ALA A 178 -18.23 -19.29 20.60
N THR A 179 -18.29 -19.67 19.31
CA THR A 179 -19.50 -20.28 18.73
C THR A 179 -19.87 -21.59 19.45
N ARG A 180 -18.88 -22.44 19.76
CA ARG A 180 -19.08 -23.66 20.55
C ARG A 180 -19.61 -23.33 21.96
N GLU A 181 -18.99 -22.38 22.66
CA GLU A 181 -19.41 -22.01 24.01
C GLU A 181 -20.84 -21.44 24.04
N VAL A 182 -21.25 -20.70 23.01
CA VAL A 182 -22.63 -20.20 22.86
C VAL A 182 -23.61 -21.36 22.64
N VAL A 183 -23.27 -22.33 21.78
CA VAL A 183 -24.13 -23.51 21.53
C VAL A 183 -24.30 -24.36 22.79
N LEU A 184 -23.24 -24.48 23.59
CA LEU A 184 -23.27 -25.23 24.85
C LEU A 184 -23.86 -24.44 26.03
N GLY A 185 -24.14 -23.14 25.85
CA GLY A 185 -24.70 -22.28 26.90
C GLY A 185 -23.71 -21.83 27.98
N TYR A 186 -22.40 -21.96 27.72
CA TYR A 186 -21.33 -21.58 28.66
C TYR A 186 -20.76 -20.18 28.39
N ALA A 187 -21.29 -19.45 27.40
CA ALA A 187 -20.78 -18.14 27.03
C ALA A 187 -20.89 -17.11 28.18
N SER A 188 -19.74 -16.60 28.63
CA SER A 188 -19.68 -15.55 29.65
C SER A 188 -19.55 -14.16 29.03
N ALA A 189 -19.93 -13.12 29.79
CA ALA A 189 -19.75 -11.73 29.35
C ALA A 189 -18.28 -11.37 29.12
N SER A 190 -17.36 -11.98 29.88
CA SER A 190 -15.91 -11.81 29.71
C SER A 190 -15.40 -12.39 28.39
N ASP A 191 -15.98 -13.50 27.92
CA ASP A 191 -15.58 -14.12 26.65
C ASP A 191 -15.97 -13.23 25.47
N VAL A 192 -17.20 -12.69 25.51
CA VAL A 192 -17.71 -11.75 24.51
C VAL A 192 -16.86 -10.48 24.49
N PHE A 193 -16.56 -9.91 25.67
CA PHE A 193 -15.69 -8.75 25.78
C PHE A 193 -14.32 -9.00 25.14
N GLY A 194 -13.71 -10.17 25.40
CA GLY A 194 -12.44 -10.55 24.82
C GLY A 194 -12.45 -10.65 23.30
N LEU A 195 -13.48 -11.28 22.78
CA LEU A 195 -13.66 -11.46 21.35
C LEU A 195 -13.84 -10.12 20.64
N VAL A 196 -14.62 -9.21 21.21
CA VAL A 196 -14.83 -7.85 20.69
C VAL A 196 -13.53 -7.04 20.76
N LEU A 197 -12.81 -7.08 21.88
CA LEU A 197 -11.54 -6.38 22.03
C LEU A 197 -10.51 -6.85 20.99
N LEU A 198 -10.46 -8.15 20.73
CA LEU A 198 -9.58 -8.74 19.73
C LEU A 198 -10.00 -8.40 18.29
N LEU A 199 -11.31 -8.36 18.02
CA LEU A 199 -11.85 -7.90 16.74
C LEU A 199 -11.43 -6.46 16.46
N VAL A 200 -11.70 -5.56 17.41
CA VAL A 200 -11.39 -4.13 17.27
C VAL A 200 -9.89 -3.93 17.08
N SER A 201 -9.05 -4.67 17.80
CA SER A 201 -7.59 -4.63 17.63
C SER A 201 -7.16 -5.04 16.21
N THR A 202 -7.75 -6.11 15.69
CA THR A 202 -7.50 -6.59 14.31
C THR A 202 -7.94 -5.55 13.28
N LEU A 203 -9.11 -4.94 13.45
CA LEU A 203 -9.63 -3.91 12.54
C LEU A 203 -8.79 -2.63 12.58
N VAL A 204 -8.33 -2.20 13.75
CA VAL A 204 -7.44 -1.04 13.89
C VAL A 204 -6.09 -1.33 13.23
N LEU A 205 -5.51 -2.53 13.43
CA LEU A 205 -4.29 -2.94 12.72
C LEU A 205 -4.49 -2.96 11.20
N LEU A 206 -5.63 -3.45 10.71
CA LEU A 206 -5.96 -3.46 9.29
C LEU A 206 -6.06 -2.03 8.74
N TRP A 207 -6.73 -1.16 9.48
CA TRP A 207 -6.83 0.26 9.14
C TRP A 207 -5.46 0.96 9.12
N THR A 208 -4.58 0.68 10.08
CA THR A 208 -3.21 1.24 10.11
C THR A 208 -2.40 0.81 8.89
N TRP A 209 -2.56 -0.44 8.47
CA TRP A 209 -1.89 -0.98 7.30
C TRP A 209 -2.43 -0.37 5.99
N LEU A 210 -3.75 -0.26 5.86
CA LEU A 210 -4.42 0.35 4.71
C LEU A 210 -4.07 1.83 4.54
N SER A 211 -4.07 2.58 5.65
CA SER A 211 -3.76 4.02 5.66
C SER A 211 -2.28 4.33 5.43
N GLY A 212 -1.37 3.43 5.82
CA GLY A 212 0.08 3.62 5.70
C GLY A 212 0.70 3.13 4.39
N PHE A 213 0.31 1.94 3.90
CA PHE A 213 1.06 1.24 2.83
C PHE A 213 0.19 0.48 1.82
N GLY A 214 -0.98 -0.05 2.24
CA GLY A 214 -1.71 -1.11 1.52
C GLY A 214 -2.01 -0.80 0.04
N LEU A 215 -2.56 0.37 -0.28
CA LEU A 215 -3.00 0.65 -1.65
C LEU A 215 -1.83 0.89 -2.63
N ALA A 216 -0.77 1.57 -2.18
CA ALA A 216 0.37 1.89 -3.03
C ALA A 216 1.35 0.70 -3.18
N ALA A 217 1.50 -0.12 -2.14
CA ALA A 217 2.34 -1.31 -2.19
C ALA A 217 1.68 -2.43 -3.01
N MET A 218 0.36 -2.65 -2.86
CA MET A 218 -0.37 -3.65 -3.62
C MET A 218 -0.41 -3.28 -5.12
N GLY A 219 -0.58 -1.99 -5.46
CA GLY A 219 -0.48 -1.53 -6.84
C GLY A 219 0.92 -1.63 -7.47
N ARG A 220 2.00 -1.71 -6.68
CA ARG A 220 3.36 -1.99 -7.17
C ARG A 220 3.61 -3.49 -7.30
N ALA A 221 3.17 -4.28 -6.33
CA ALA A 221 3.24 -5.74 -6.39
C ALA A 221 2.43 -6.29 -7.57
N TRP A 222 1.24 -5.74 -7.80
CA TRP A 222 0.41 -6.15 -8.93
C TRP A 222 1.03 -5.76 -10.26
N ARG A 223 1.60 -4.55 -10.38
CA ARG A 223 2.37 -4.12 -11.56
C ARG A 223 3.62 -4.95 -11.81
N ALA A 224 4.30 -5.40 -10.76
CA ALA A 224 5.47 -6.28 -10.87
C ALA A 224 5.08 -7.70 -11.29
N VAL A 225 3.89 -8.18 -10.91
CA VAL A 225 3.35 -9.49 -11.31
C VAL A 225 2.76 -9.44 -12.73
N THR A 226 2.19 -8.30 -13.14
CA THR A 226 1.68 -8.11 -14.52
C THR A 226 2.77 -7.68 -15.50
N ALA A 227 3.97 -7.32 -15.03
CA ALA A 227 5.14 -7.18 -15.88
C ALA A 227 5.54 -8.60 -16.32
N GLN A 228 5.02 -9.02 -17.47
CA GLN A 228 5.46 -10.23 -18.14
C GLN A 228 6.97 -10.11 -18.40
N PRO A 229 7.80 -11.08 -17.97
CA PRO A 229 9.16 -11.18 -18.47
C PRO A 229 9.12 -11.58 -19.95
N ASP A 230 9.98 -10.94 -20.75
CA ASP A 230 10.20 -11.21 -22.17
C ASP A 230 10.50 -12.68 -22.48
#